data_AF-A0A5C9BG92-F1
#
_entry.id   AF-A0A5C9BG92-F1
#
_cell.length_a   1.000
_cell.length_b   1.000
_cell.length_c   1.000
_cell.angle_alpha   90.00
_cell.angle_beta   90.00
_cell.angle_gamma   90.00
#
_symmetry.space_group_name_H-M   'P 1'
#
loop_
_entity.id
_entity.type
_entity.pdbx_description
1 polymer ?
#
loop_
_entity_poly.entity_id
_entity_poly.type
_entity_poly.pdbx_seq_one_letter_code
_entity_poly.pdbx_strand_id
1 'polypeptide(L)'
;MTEKTFGQIVAAGITARTALLRDTRAEIVRLLKLAAERIALILAGQPSDYQLWALSQLQRDIARILGEFGESGQAVVSVAADRAWQGGIALVDGPVRSLEGGARIVASLGSPDAAQLDAMRHFMTGRIKDISLEAANRINSELGLAAIGAQSPGDAITSVNRILGGGARERAATIVRTELGRVFSAASYARMQQAVAGGANIRKKWIKSGKVHSRPGHDAIHGVILPVDEPFRVADKHGEIHDLRYPHDPKAPAAETINCGCVCTPTASGFEGASYKSKVGKPGGGQWSNAELRAQALAYASEKGLSPGWGLPPGSVREANPYHGPDGRFTGPGGSVHAVLTGNELGAHAGTKVLRKAAEAHAKQHFVGKTYTNTNSGHAIKVTWQGMKHSLSGTNDPEIRLSVALPKMLQKAQYIGARAPTEKHRKRGVIAMHEYLARVSMGDEHFKVGIVTHERGDGHEHYNHAIVAKVRPVNSGGG
;
A
#
# COMPACT_ATOMS: atom_id res chain seq x y z
N MET A 1 24.38 -24.96 23.07
CA MET A 1 24.03 -23.53 23.30
C MET A 1 22.55 -23.42 23.62
N THR A 2 22.11 -22.45 24.44
CA THR A 2 20.68 -22.29 24.80
C THR A 2 19.90 -21.45 23.78
N GLU A 3 18.63 -21.78 23.57
CA GLU A 3 17.68 -21.01 22.75
C GLU A 3 17.57 -19.54 23.18
N LYS A 4 17.69 -19.28 24.49
CA LYS A 4 17.69 -17.93 25.06
C LYS A 4 18.82 -17.06 24.52
N THR A 5 20.04 -17.59 24.47
CA THR A 5 21.21 -16.87 23.96
C THR A 5 21.06 -16.56 22.46
N PHE A 6 20.57 -17.53 21.68
CA PHE A 6 20.28 -17.34 20.26
C PHE A 6 19.24 -16.23 20.04
N GLY A 7 18.12 -16.28 20.78
CA GLY A 7 17.06 -15.28 20.73
C GLY A 7 17.52 -13.88 21.12
N GLN A 8 18.44 -13.75 22.09
CA GLN A 8 19.03 -12.46 22.48
C GLN A 8 19.87 -11.83 21.36
N ILE A 9 20.66 -12.63 20.64
CA ILE A 9 21.46 -12.15 19.50
C ILE A 9 20.54 -11.67 18.37
N VAL A 10 19.50 -12.45 18.03
CA VAL A 10 18.50 -12.05 17.03
C VAL A 10 17.80 -10.75 17.45
N ALA A 11 17.38 -10.63 18.70
CA ALA A 11 16.71 -9.43 19.21
C ALA A 11 17.61 -8.18 19.16
N ALA A 12 18.92 -8.34 19.43
CA ALA A 12 19.89 -7.27 19.28
C ALA A 12 19.99 -6.79 17.82
N GLY A 13 20.04 -7.72 16.85
CA GLY A 13 20.03 -7.39 15.42
C GLY A 13 18.78 -6.63 14.97
N ILE A 14 17.59 -7.05 15.42
CA ILE A 14 16.32 -6.33 15.14
C ILE A 14 16.34 -4.92 15.75
N THR A 15 16.89 -4.78 16.95
CA THR A 15 16.98 -3.49 17.65
C THR A 15 17.92 -2.55 16.90
N ALA A 16 19.09 -3.04 16.48
CA ALA A 16 20.06 -2.28 15.68
C ALA A 16 19.46 -1.82 14.34
N ARG A 17 18.74 -2.70 13.63
CA ARG A 17 17.98 -2.33 12.42
C ARG A 17 16.98 -1.21 12.70
N THR A 18 16.20 -1.34 13.77
CA THR A 18 15.15 -0.37 14.12
C THR A 18 15.75 1.00 14.41
N ALA A 19 16.87 1.05 15.14
CA ALA A 19 17.62 2.28 15.39
C ALA A 19 18.13 2.90 14.08
N LEU A 20 18.79 2.11 13.21
CA LEU A 20 19.29 2.58 11.92
C LEU A 20 18.20 3.24 11.06
N LEU A 21 17.04 2.59 10.91
CA LEU A 21 15.92 3.13 10.13
C LEU A 21 15.33 4.40 10.75
N ARG A 22 15.22 4.45 12.09
CA ARG A 22 14.73 5.62 12.82
C ARG A 22 15.68 6.81 12.65
N ASP A 23 16.96 6.59 12.88
CA ASP A 23 17.97 7.65 12.91
C ASP A 23 18.21 8.20 11.51
N THR A 24 18.28 7.33 10.49
CA THR A 24 18.38 7.76 9.09
C THR A 24 17.16 8.57 8.66
N ARG A 25 15.95 8.14 9.05
CA ARG A 25 14.72 8.91 8.77
C ARG A 25 14.77 10.28 9.44
N ALA A 26 15.18 10.34 10.71
CA ALA A 26 15.28 11.60 11.45
C ALA A 26 16.25 12.56 10.76
N GLU A 27 17.39 12.06 10.28
CA GLU A 27 18.38 12.88 9.59
C GLU A 27 17.88 13.41 8.24
N ILE A 28 17.26 12.57 7.41
CA ILE A 28 16.66 13.03 6.14
C ILE A 28 15.56 14.09 6.38
N VAL A 29 14.74 13.90 7.41
CA VAL A 29 13.72 14.89 7.79
C VAL A 29 14.35 16.19 8.29
N ARG A 30 15.46 16.10 9.04
CA ARG A 30 16.22 17.28 9.50
C ARG A 30 16.79 18.07 8.32
N LEU A 31 17.40 17.40 7.35
CA LEU A 31 17.94 18.04 6.15
C LEU A 31 16.84 18.75 5.34
N LEU A 32 15.69 18.11 5.17
CA LEU A 32 14.55 18.73 4.49
C LEU A 32 13.98 19.93 5.29
N LYS A 33 13.96 19.85 6.63
CA LYS A 33 13.55 20.97 7.48
C LYS A 33 14.49 22.16 7.31
N LEU A 34 15.81 21.93 7.27
CA LEU A 34 16.80 22.97 7.05
C LEU A 34 16.62 23.63 5.66
N ALA A 35 16.35 22.84 4.63
CA ALA A 35 16.02 23.36 3.30
C ALA A 35 14.76 24.24 3.33
N ALA A 36 13.70 23.78 4.02
CA ALA A 36 12.47 24.55 4.17
C ALA A 36 12.67 25.87 4.93
N GLU A 37 13.45 25.86 6.01
CA GLU A 37 13.79 27.07 6.79
C GLU A 37 14.55 28.09 5.94
N ARG A 38 15.52 27.64 5.13
CA ARG A 38 16.27 28.53 4.23
C ARG A 38 15.40 29.10 3.12
N ILE A 39 14.50 28.30 2.55
CA ILE A 39 13.55 28.78 1.54
C ILE A 39 12.58 29.80 2.15
N ALA A 40 12.07 29.53 3.35
CA ALA A 40 11.18 30.45 4.06
C ALA A 40 11.85 31.80 4.33
N LEU A 41 13.13 31.81 4.71
CA LEU A 41 13.91 33.05 4.89
C LEU A 41 14.02 33.86 3.60
N ILE A 42 14.30 33.21 2.47
CA ILE A 42 14.38 33.88 1.16
C ILE A 42 13.03 34.49 0.78
N LEU A 43 11.94 33.76 0.99
CA LEU A 43 10.60 34.23 0.68
C LEU A 43 10.15 35.37 1.60
N ALA A 44 10.50 35.33 2.88
CA ALA A 44 10.21 36.40 3.83
C ALA A 44 10.95 37.71 3.50
N GLY A 45 12.10 37.61 2.81
CA GLY A 45 12.84 38.77 2.30
C GLY A 45 12.28 39.35 1.00
N GLN A 46 11.27 38.74 0.38
CA GLN A 46 10.67 39.29 -0.84
C GLN A 46 9.69 40.44 -0.53
N PRO A 47 9.55 41.41 -1.44
CA PRO A 47 8.52 42.44 -1.33
C PRO A 47 7.12 41.82 -1.24
N SER A 48 6.22 42.49 -0.53
CA SER A 48 4.80 42.11 -0.50
C SER A 48 4.11 42.33 -1.85
N ASP A 49 4.64 43.23 -2.66
CA ASP A 49 4.23 43.40 -4.06
C ASP A 49 4.95 42.38 -4.94
N TYR A 50 4.18 41.47 -5.54
CA TYR A 50 4.69 40.42 -6.41
C TYR A 50 5.35 40.96 -7.68
N GLN A 51 4.98 42.18 -8.13
CA GLN A 51 5.54 42.78 -9.34
C GLN A 51 7.03 43.12 -9.18
N LEU A 52 7.49 43.25 -7.93
CA LEU A 52 8.88 43.52 -7.59
C LEU A 52 9.69 42.23 -7.39
N TRP A 53 9.10 41.05 -7.57
CA TRP A 53 9.81 39.78 -7.38
C TRP A 53 10.82 39.52 -8.49
N ALA A 54 12.07 39.27 -8.10
CA ALA A 54 13.09 38.74 -9.00
C ALA A 54 12.90 37.22 -9.21
N LEU A 55 11.80 36.82 -9.88
CA LEU A 55 11.34 35.43 -9.97
C LEU A 55 12.44 34.46 -10.44
N SER A 56 13.19 34.82 -11.49
CA SER A 56 14.25 33.94 -12.01
C SER A 56 15.39 33.73 -11.01
N GLN A 57 15.72 34.73 -10.19
CA GLN A 57 16.71 34.57 -9.12
C GLN A 57 16.15 33.70 -8.00
N LEU A 58 14.92 33.96 -7.58
CA LEU A 58 14.23 33.19 -6.55
C LEU A 58 14.15 31.69 -6.91
N GLN A 59 13.80 31.38 -8.15
CA GLN A 59 13.75 30.01 -8.67
C GLN A 59 15.13 29.33 -8.64
N ARG A 60 16.20 30.05 -9.02
CA ARG A 60 17.59 29.53 -8.95
C ARG A 60 18.02 29.23 -7.52
N ASP A 61 17.73 30.13 -6.59
CA ASP A 61 18.10 29.94 -5.19
C ASP A 61 17.37 28.77 -4.54
N ILE A 62 16.07 28.59 -4.84
CA ILE A 62 15.28 27.45 -4.37
C ILE A 62 15.79 26.15 -4.98
N ALA A 63 16.07 26.13 -6.28
CA ALA A 63 16.62 24.96 -6.96
C ALA A 63 17.97 24.54 -6.35
N ARG A 64 18.84 25.51 -6.05
CA ARG A 64 20.13 25.26 -5.38
C ARG A 64 19.93 24.66 -3.98
N ILE A 65 19.06 25.24 -3.14
CA ILE A 65 18.80 24.73 -1.78
C ILE A 65 18.25 23.29 -1.81
N LEU A 66 17.32 22.99 -2.72
CA LEU A 66 16.76 21.65 -2.84
C LEU A 66 17.76 20.67 -3.47
N GLY A 67 18.63 21.14 -4.36
CA GLY A 67 19.78 20.39 -4.87
C GLY A 67 20.73 19.97 -3.74
N GLU A 68 21.13 20.90 -2.88
CA GLU A 68 21.98 20.63 -1.71
C GLU A 68 21.33 19.60 -0.75
N PHE A 69 20.01 19.68 -0.54
CA PHE A 69 19.26 18.64 0.19
C PHE A 69 19.31 17.29 -0.52
N GLY A 70 19.14 17.27 -1.85
CA GLY A 70 19.19 16.04 -2.65
C GLY A 70 20.52 15.32 -2.51
N GLU A 71 21.63 16.04 -2.69
CA GLU A 71 23.00 15.53 -2.57
C GLU A 71 23.29 15.01 -1.15
N SER A 72 22.99 15.82 -0.13
CA SER A 72 23.18 15.43 1.27
C SER A 72 22.33 14.22 1.64
N GLY A 73 21.09 14.19 1.17
CA GLY A 73 20.16 13.07 1.39
C GLY A 73 20.63 11.78 0.72
N GLN A 74 21.18 11.87 -0.49
CA GLN A 74 21.78 10.74 -1.19
C GLN A 74 22.97 10.15 -0.42
N ALA A 75 23.89 11.00 0.06
CA ALA A 75 25.03 10.55 0.86
C ALA A 75 24.57 9.80 2.13
N VAL A 76 23.59 10.38 2.85
CA VAL A 76 23.03 9.77 4.07
C VAL A 76 22.41 8.41 3.80
N VAL A 77 21.54 8.28 2.78
CA VAL A 77 20.89 6.99 2.50
C VAL A 77 21.85 5.95 1.92
N SER A 78 22.88 6.39 1.19
CA SER A 78 23.93 5.50 0.68
C SER A 78 24.69 4.84 1.84
N VAL A 79 25.20 5.63 2.79
CA VAL A 79 25.87 5.08 3.99
C VAL A 79 24.91 4.20 4.80
N ALA A 80 23.65 4.62 4.97
CA ALA A 80 22.66 3.85 5.69
C ALA A 80 22.36 2.50 5.02
N ALA A 81 22.37 2.43 3.69
CA ALA A 81 22.19 1.18 2.97
C ALA A 81 23.32 0.18 3.24
N ASP A 82 24.56 0.64 3.47
CA ASP A 82 25.70 -0.27 3.74
C ASP A 82 25.48 -0.89 5.11
N ARG A 83 25.14 -0.03 6.08
CA ARG A 83 24.83 -0.44 7.43
C ARG A 83 23.61 -1.36 7.48
N ALA A 84 22.61 -1.14 6.63
CA ALA A 84 21.44 -2.00 6.53
C ALA A 84 21.80 -3.38 5.96
N TRP A 85 22.63 -3.42 4.91
CA TRP A 85 23.13 -4.65 4.32
C TRP A 85 23.96 -5.47 5.30
N GLN A 86 24.96 -4.83 5.92
CA GLN A 86 25.79 -5.46 6.95
C GLN A 86 24.97 -5.88 8.16
N GLY A 87 23.97 -5.10 8.57
CA GLY A 87 23.04 -5.46 9.63
C GLY A 87 22.21 -6.70 9.29
N GLY A 88 21.80 -6.85 8.03
CA GLY A 88 21.09 -8.04 7.55
C GLY A 88 21.96 -9.28 7.57
N ILE A 89 23.22 -9.18 7.16
CA ILE A 89 24.21 -10.26 7.27
C ILE A 89 24.46 -10.62 8.73
N ALA A 90 24.71 -9.63 9.59
CA ALA A 90 24.98 -9.82 11.01
C ALA A 90 23.79 -10.45 11.77
N LEU A 91 22.56 -10.17 11.34
CA LEU A 91 21.35 -10.82 11.89
C LEU A 91 21.39 -12.35 11.71
N VAL A 92 22.11 -12.85 10.71
CA VAL A 92 22.28 -14.28 10.43
C VAL A 92 23.58 -14.81 11.01
N ASP A 93 24.69 -14.11 10.80
CA ASP A 93 26.03 -14.57 11.21
C ASP A 93 26.16 -14.71 12.71
N GLY A 94 25.64 -13.77 13.49
CA GLY A 94 25.69 -13.83 14.94
C GLY A 94 25.04 -15.11 15.48
N PRO A 95 23.76 -15.37 15.16
CA PRO A 95 23.09 -16.58 15.59
C PRO A 95 23.68 -17.87 14.99
N VAL A 96 24.15 -17.87 13.73
CA VAL A 96 24.76 -19.08 13.15
C VAL A 96 26.11 -19.40 13.81
N ARG A 97 26.99 -18.42 14.06
CA ARG A 97 28.25 -18.63 14.79
C ARG A 97 28.04 -19.25 16.17
N SER A 98 26.87 -19.04 16.74
CA SER A 98 26.48 -19.52 18.05
C SER A 98 26.02 -21.00 18.03
N LEU A 99 25.75 -21.58 16.86
CA LEU A 99 25.42 -22.99 16.70
C LEU A 99 26.69 -23.86 16.64
N GLU A 100 26.53 -25.15 16.94
CA GLU A 100 27.60 -26.12 16.79
C GLU A 100 28.10 -26.17 15.34
N GLY A 101 29.43 -26.12 15.16
CA GLY A 101 30.06 -26.02 13.83
C GLY A 101 29.85 -24.68 13.10
N GLY A 102 28.95 -23.82 13.57
CA GLY A 102 28.51 -22.62 12.86
C GLY A 102 29.59 -21.54 12.69
N ALA A 103 30.57 -21.47 13.60
CA ALA A 103 31.72 -20.59 13.44
C ALA A 103 32.57 -20.93 12.20
N ARG A 104 32.74 -22.23 11.90
CA ARG A 104 33.44 -22.68 10.69
C ARG A 104 32.63 -22.41 9.44
N ILE A 105 31.31 -22.61 9.51
CA ILE A 105 30.39 -22.29 8.41
C ILE A 105 30.51 -20.81 8.07
N VAL A 106 30.30 -19.91 9.02
CA VAL A 106 30.33 -18.46 8.75
C VAL A 106 31.70 -18.00 8.23
N ALA A 107 32.80 -18.62 8.67
CA ALA A 107 34.13 -18.33 8.17
C ALA A 107 34.37 -18.79 6.72
N SER A 108 33.65 -19.80 6.23
CA SER A 108 33.77 -20.28 4.84
C SER A 108 32.82 -19.57 3.86
N LEU A 109 31.83 -18.83 4.35
CA LEU A 109 30.89 -18.13 3.48
C LEU A 109 31.51 -16.85 2.89
N GLY A 110 31.49 -16.75 1.56
CA GLY A 110 31.80 -15.49 0.86
C GLY A 110 30.78 -14.37 1.14
N SER A 111 31.10 -13.15 0.73
CA SER A 111 30.16 -12.03 0.81
C SER A 111 28.96 -12.25 -0.12
N PRO A 112 27.72 -11.89 0.29
CA PRO A 112 26.58 -11.82 -0.62
C PRO A 112 26.83 -10.84 -1.78
N ASP A 113 26.09 -11.01 -2.88
CA ASP A 113 26.29 -10.29 -4.15
C ASP A 113 26.33 -8.76 -3.97
N ALA A 114 27.50 -8.17 -4.24
CA ALA A 114 27.72 -6.73 -4.16
C ALA A 114 26.97 -5.96 -5.25
N ALA A 115 26.76 -6.56 -6.43
CA ALA A 115 26.04 -5.92 -7.51
C ALA A 115 24.56 -5.68 -7.15
N GLN A 116 23.97 -6.61 -6.37
CA GLN A 116 22.63 -6.43 -5.83
C GLN A 116 22.55 -5.21 -4.89
N LEU A 117 23.51 -5.06 -3.97
CA LEU A 117 23.55 -3.90 -3.08
C LEU A 117 23.67 -2.59 -3.88
N ASP A 118 24.56 -2.55 -4.87
CA ASP A 118 24.77 -1.36 -5.71
C ASP A 118 23.50 -0.97 -6.48
N ALA A 119 22.78 -1.94 -7.04
CA ALA A 119 21.50 -1.68 -7.69
C ALA A 119 20.45 -1.09 -6.72
N MET A 120 20.37 -1.64 -5.51
CA MET A 120 19.44 -1.15 -4.48
C MET A 120 19.80 0.26 -3.99
N ARG A 121 21.09 0.55 -3.83
CA ARG A 121 21.61 1.88 -3.50
C ARG A 121 21.28 2.89 -4.58
N HIS A 122 21.54 2.56 -5.85
CA HIS A 122 21.28 3.44 -6.98
C HIS A 122 19.80 3.83 -7.03
N PHE A 123 18.91 2.86 -6.87
CA PHE A 123 17.47 3.11 -6.85
C PHE A 123 17.02 3.97 -5.67
N MET A 124 17.54 3.71 -4.47
CA MET A 124 17.20 4.46 -3.27
C MET A 124 17.69 5.91 -3.33
N THR A 125 18.93 6.12 -3.77
CA THR A 125 19.53 7.46 -3.93
C THR A 125 18.86 8.26 -5.03
N GLY A 126 18.49 7.63 -6.16
CA GLY A 126 17.68 8.25 -7.20
C GLY A 126 16.36 8.79 -6.66
N ARG A 127 15.63 7.99 -5.88
CA ARG A 127 14.34 8.40 -5.29
C ARG A 127 14.45 9.54 -4.29
N ILE A 128 15.56 9.68 -3.57
CA ILE A 128 15.79 10.84 -2.69
C ILE A 128 16.02 12.11 -3.53
N LYS A 129 16.83 12.03 -4.59
CA LYS A 129 17.03 13.14 -5.53
C LYS A 129 15.74 13.58 -6.21
N ASP A 130 14.88 12.63 -6.58
CA ASP A 130 13.58 12.93 -7.20
C ASP A 130 12.66 13.77 -6.31
N ILE A 131 12.75 13.62 -4.97
CA ILE A 131 11.98 14.45 -4.04
C ILE A 131 12.36 15.92 -4.18
N SER A 132 13.66 16.21 -4.27
CA SER A 132 14.17 17.57 -4.47
C SER A 132 13.65 18.17 -5.77
N LEU A 133 13.74 17.40 -6.87
CA LEU A 133 13.32 17.85 -8.20
C LEU A 133 11.81 18.12 -8.26
N GLU A 134 10.99 17.20 -7.73
CA GLU A 134 9.54 17.37 -7.69
C GLU A 134 9.15 18.57 -6.81
N ALA A 135 9.79 18.72 -5.64
CA ALA A 135 9.53 19.85 -4.76
C ALA A 135 9.88 21.18 -5.44
N ALA A 136 11.04 21.28 -6.10
CA ALA A 136 11.47 22.47 -6.80
C ALA A 136 10.50 22.85 -7.92
N ASN A 137 10.10 21.89 -8.75
CA ASN A 137 9.16 22.13 -9.84
C ASN A 137 7.80 22.61 -9.33
N ARG A 138 7.28 21.99 -8.26
CA ARG A 138 6.00 22.40 -7.66
C ARG A 138 6.08 23.78 -7.04
N ILE A 139 7.17 24.11 -6.36
CA ILE A 139 7.40 25.45 -5.81
C ILE A 139 7.49 26.48 -6.93
N ASN A 140 8.20 26.18 -8.01
CA ASN A 140 8.31 27.08 -9.16
C ASN A 140 6.95 27.39 -9.78
N SER A 141 6.03 26.43 -9.84
CA SER A 141 4.65 26.66 -10.29
C SER A 141 3.90 27.62 -9.37
N GLU A 142 4.01 27.46 -8.05
CA GLU A 142 3.35 28.35 -7.08
C GLU A 142 3.88 29.79 -7.18
N LEU A 143 5.21 29.93 -7.28
CA LEU A 143 5.84 31.26 -7.45
C LEU A 143 5.50 31.90 -8.79
N GLY A 144 5.41 31.11 -9.86
CA GLY A 144 4.97 31.59 -11.17
C GLY A 144 3.53 32.12 -11.15
N LEU A 145 2.62 31.41 -10.49
CA LEU A 145 1.23 31.87 -10.30
C LEU A 145 1.16 33.17 -9.50
N ALA A 146 2.01 33.34 -8.48
CA ALA A 146 2.09 34.60 -7.74
C ALA A 146 2.60 35.75 -8.62
N ALA A 147 3.66 35.49 -9.41
CA ALA A 147 4.28 36.50 -10.26
C ALA A 147 3.37 37.02 -11.39
N ILE A 148 2.38 36.24 -11.83
CA ILE A 148 1.37 36.67 -12.81
C ILE A 148 0.07 37.19 -12.16
N GLY A 149 0.05 37.33 -10.83
CA GLY A 149 -1.11 37.80 -10.09
C GLY A 149 -2.28 36.81 -10.00
N ALA A 150 -2.08 35.53 -10.37
CA ALA A 150 -3.11 34.49 -10.26
C ALA A 150 -3.33 34.03 -8.81
N GLN A 151 -2.36 34.25 -7.92
CA GLN A 151 -2.50 34.10 -6.47
C GLN A 151 -1.71 35.15 -5.70
N SER A 152 -2.00 35.30 -4.40
CA SER A 152 -1.25 36.23 -3.55
C SER A 152 0.13 35.66 -3.17
N PRO A 153 1.12 36.53 -2.88
CA PRO A 153 2.39 36.13 -2.26
C PRO A 153 2.24 35.28 -1.00
N GLY A 154 1.29 35.62 -0.12
CA GLY A 154 1.03 34.87 1.11
C GLY A 154 0.51 33.45 0.85
N ASP A 155 -0.35 33.28 -0.15
CA ASP A 155 -0.88 31.97 -0.55
C ASP A 155 0.24 31.11 -1.15
N ALA A 156 1.09 31.68 -1.99
CA ALA A 156 2.24 30.99 -2.55
C ALA A 156 3.19 30.49 -1.46
N ILE A 157 3.54 31.35 -0.48
CA ILE A 157 4.38 30.97 0.66
C ILE A 157 3.74 29.83 1.47
N THR A 158 2.43 29.89 1.69
CA THR A 158 1.68 28.83 2.39
C THR A 158 1.74 27.51 1.62
N SER A 159 1.58 27.55 0.30
CA SER A 159 1.72 26.37 -0.57
C SER A 159 3.15 25.81 -0.55
N VAL A 160 4.18 26.64 -0.60
CA VAL A 160 5.59 26.22 -0.49
C VAL A 160 5.83 25.47 0.83
N ASN A 161 5.37 26.04 1.95
CA ASN A 161 5.50 25.42 3.27
C ASN A 161 4.81 24.04 3.32
N ARG A 162 3.63 23.90 2.69
CA ARG A 162 2.90 22.62 2.61
C ARG A 162 3.64 21.58 1.75
N ILE A 163 4.20 21.99 0.62
CA ILE A 163 4.97 21.10 -0.28
C ILE A 163 6.15 20.49 0.48
N LEU A 164 6.93 21.33 1.19
CA LEU A 164 8.14 20.91 1.89
C LEU A 164 7.84 20.20 3.22
N GLY A 165 6.98 20.79 4.06
CA GLY A 165 6.70 20.30 5.41
C GLY A 165 5.81 19.06 5.47
N GLY A 166 4.94 18.87 4.47
CA GLY A 166 4.05 17.71 4.35
C GLY A 166 4.54 16.73 3.28
N GLY A 167 4.34 17.08 2.01
CA GLY A 167 4.50 16.15 0.88
C GLY A 167 5.90 15.55 0.76
N ALA A 168 6.92 16.40 0.64
CA ALA A 168 8.31 15.96 0.50
C ALA A 168 8.78 15.17 1.74
N ARG A 169 8.39 15.63 2.94
CA ARG A 169 8.73 14.98 4.22
C ARG A 169 8.15 13.58 4.34
N GLU A 170 6.86 13.41 4.03
CA GLU A 170 6.17 12.12 4.12
C GLU A 170 6.69 11.12 3.09
N ARG A 171 6.98 11.60 1.87
CA ARG A 171 7.59 10.81 0.80
C ARG A 171 8.99 10.34 1.20
N ALA A 172 9.83 11.24 1.72
CA ALA A 172 11.19 10.91 2.17
C ALA A 172 11.17 9.86 3.29
N ALA A 173 10.29 10.05 4.29
CA ALA A 173 10.12 9.08 5.37
C ALA A 173 9.68 7.70 4.87
N THR A 174 8.79 7.65 3.87
CA THR A 174 8.32 6.40 3.26
C THR A 174 9.42 5.70 2.47
N ILE A 175 10.21 6.44 1.69
CA ILE A 175 11.35 5.91 0.93
C ILE A 175 12.37 5.29 1.89
N VAL A 176 12.84 6.05 2.89
CA VAL A 176 13.82 5.56 3.86
C VAL A 176 13.35 4.27 4.52
N ARG A 177 12.10 4.24 4.98
CA ARG A 177 11.53 3.06 5.66
C ARG A 177 11.45 1.85 4.74
N THR A 178 10.97 2.05 3.51
CA THR A 178 10.70 0.95 2.58
C THR A 178 12.00 0.40 1.99
N GLU A 179 12.90 1.29 1.56
CA GLU A 179 14.08 0.91 0.81
C GLU A 179 15.20 0.40 1.73
N LEU A 180 15.47 1.02 2.88
CA LEU A 180 16.41 0.44 3.86
C LEU A 180 15.86 -0.87 4.44
N GLY A 181 14.55 -0.96 4.64
CA GLY A 181 13.89 -2.19 5.05
C GLY A 181 14.11 -3.32 4.04
N ARG A 182 14.01 -3.00 2.74
CA ARG A 182 14.28 -3.93 1.63
C ARG A 182 15.74 -4.35 1.57
N VAL A 183 16.70 -3.42 1.68
CA VAL A 183 18.15 -3.71 1.70
C VAL A 183 18.48 -4.69 2.83
N PHE A 184 18.00 -4.39 4.04
CA PHE A 184 18.22 -5.26 5.19
C PHE A 184 17.65 -6.67 4.97
N SER A 185 16.39 -6.77 4.51
CA SER A 185 15.73 -8.07 4.32
C SER A 185 16.36 -8.90 3.20
N ALA A 186 16.77 -8.26 2.11
CA ALA A 186 17.44 -8.95 1.00
C ALA A 186 18.78 -9.52 1.46
N ALA A 187 19.58 -8.73 2.18
CA ALA A 187 20.85 -9.18 2.74
C ALA A 187 20.69 -10.34 3.73
N SER A 188 19.73 -10.24 4.65
CA SER A 188 19.49 -11.31 5.62
C SER A 188 18.98 -12.59 4.94
N TYR A 189 18.13 -12.47 3.92
CA TYR A 189 17.65 -13.61 3.17
C TYR A 189 18.77 -14.31 2.38
N ALA A 190 19.55 -13.54 1.60
CA ALA A 190 20.68 -14.06 0.85
C ALA A 190 21.68 -14.76 1.79
N ARG A 191 21.94 -14.17 2.97
CA ARG A 191 22.83 -14.77 3.95
C ARG A 191 22.28 -16.04 4.57
N MET A 192 20.97 -16.13 4.84
CA MET A 192 20.34 -17.38 5.30
C MET A 192 20.48 -18.49 4.24
N GLN A 193 20.34 -18.17 2.95
CA GLN A 193 20.54 -19.14 1.87
C GLN A 193 21.98 -19.66 1.83
N GLN A 194 22.96 -18.76 1.91
CA GLN A 194 24.39 -19.13 1.98
C GLN A 194 24.69 -20.01 3.19
N ALA A 195 24.15 -19.66 4.38
CA ALA A 195 24.39 -20.43 5.59
C ALA A 195 23.81 -21.85 5.50
N VAL A 196 22.58 -22.01 4.98
CA VAL A 196 21.98 -23.34 4.77
C VAL A 196 22.77 -24.15 3.75
N ALA A 197 23.20 -23.54 2.64
CA ALA A 197 24.04 -24.20 1.64
C ALA A 197 25.41 -24.63 2.22
N GLY A 198 25.93 -23.87 3.18
CA GLY A 198 27.13 -24.22 3.95
C GLY A 198 26.90 -25.23 5.07
N GLY A 199 25.69 -25.80 5.19
CA GLY A 199 25.35 -26.84 6.17
C GLY A 199 24.77 -26.33 7.49
N ALA A 200 24.43 -25.05 7.62
CA ALA A 200 23.82 -24.53 8.84
C ALA A 200 22.39 -25.06 8.99
N ASN A 201 22.10 -25.68 10.14
CA ASN A 201 20.76 -26.19 10.45
C ASN A 201 19.85 -25.07 10.98
N ILE A 202 19.47 -24.15 10.08
CA ILE A 202 18.60 -23.02 10.38
C ILE A 202 17.36 -23.01 9.48
N ARG A 203 16.29 -22.44 10.03
CA ARG A 203 15.04 -22.09 9.37
C ARG A 203 14.83 -20.59 9.43
N LYS A 204 13.84 -20.09 8.70
CA LYS A 204 13.46 -18.67 8.75
C LYS A 204 12.14 -18.48 9.50
N LYS A 205 12.01 -17.35 10.20
CA LYS A 205 10.85 -17.01 11.02
C LYS A 205 10.33 -15.61 10.69
N TRP A 206 9.02 -15.46 10.60
CA TRP A 206 8.39 -14.16 10.37
C TRP A 206 8.13 -13.40 11.68
N ILE A 207 8.72 -12.23 11.84
CA ILE A 207 8.49 -11.34 12.96
C ILE A 207 7.67 -10.14 12.49
N LYS A 208 6.47 -9.99 13.05
CA LYS A 208 5.58 -8.89 12.67
C LYS A 208 6.16 -7.53 13.07
N SER A 209 5.67 -6.49 12.40
CA SER A 209 5.96 -5.11 12.76
C SER A 209 5.34 -4.75 14.11
N GLY A 210 6.08 -4.06 14.99
CA GLY A 210 5.55 -3.48 16.23
C GLY A 210 4.72 -2.20 16.03
N LYS A 211 4.03 -2.06 14.90
CA LYS A 211 3.24 -0.86 14.60
C LYS A 211 1.87 -0.94 15.22
N VAL A 212 1.30 0.23 15.54
CA VAL A 212 -0.09 0.35 16.02
C VAL A 212 -1.10 -0.12 14.97
N HIS A 213 -0.82 0.13 13.69
CA HIS A 213 -1.66 -0.28 12.55
C HIS A 213 -0.88 -1.17 11.60
N SER A 214 -0.56 -2.38 12.04
CA SER A 214 0.01 -3.43 11.18
C SER A 214 -1.06 -4.04 10.26
N ARG A 215 -0.62 -4.69 9.18
CA ARG A 215 -1.52 -5.38 8.25
C ARG A 215 -1.97 -6.70 8.87
N PRO A 216 -3.27 -7.03 8.89
CA PRO A 216 -3.76 -8.26 9.50
C PRO A 216 -3.08 -9.52 8.97
N GLY A 217 -2.89 -9.66 7.65
CA GLY A 217 -2.22 -10.85 7.09
C GLY A 217 -0.74 -10.98 7.48
N HIS A 218 -0.04 -9.85 7.71
CA HIS A 218 1.34 -9.86 8.19
C HIS A 218 1.43 -10.24 9.67
N ASP A 219 0.40 -9.89 10.45
CA ASP A 219 0.29 -10.26 11.85
C ASP A 219 -0.13 -11.72 12.02
N ALA A 220 -0.99 -12.22 11.14
CA ALA A 220 -1.50 -13.60 11.15
C ALA A 220 -0.37 -14.62 10.98
N ILE A 221 0.65 -14.31 10.17
CA ILE A 221 1.81 -15.18 9.99
C ILE A 221 2.95 -14.89 10.97
N HIS A 222 2.71 -14.09 12.00
CA HIS A 222 3.71 -13.86 13.03
C HIS A 222 4.13 -15.16 13.71
N GLY A 223 5.43 -15.40 13.76
CA GLY A 223 6.02 -16.57 14.40
C GLY A 223 6.00 -17.81 13.53
N VAL A 224 5.45 -17.76 12.31
CA VAL A 224 5.54 -18.83 11.32
C VAL A 224 7.02 -19.10 11.02
N ILE A 225 7.39 -20.38 11.09
CA ILE A 225 8.74 -20.89 10.82
C ILE A 225 8.66 -21.80 9.60
N LEU A 226 9.52 -21.56 8.62
CA LEU A 226 9.60 -22.32 7.37
C LEU A 226 11.06 -22.65 7.05
N PRO A 227 11.32 -23.67 6.22
CA PRO A 227 12.58 -23.77 5.48
C PRO A 227 12.92 -22.44 4.79
N VAL A 228 14.22 -22.13 4.66
CA VAL A 228 14.66 -20.83 4.12
C VAL A 228 14.17 -20.62 2.68
N ASP A 229 14.10 -21.70 1.91
CA ASP A 229 13.69 -21.75 0.52
C ASP A 229 12.18 -21.83 0.30
N GLU A 230 11.34 -21.86 1.34
CA GLU A 230 9.88 -21.90 1.21
C GLU A 230 9.25 -20.51 1.35
N PRO A 231 8.31 -20.08 0.49
CA PRO A 231 7.69 -18.76 0.62
C PRO A 231 6.74 -18.67 1.82
N PHE A 232 6.66 -17.48 2.43
CA PHE A 232 5.57 -17.13 3.34
C PHE A 232 4.33 -16.78 2.53
N ARG A 233 3.19 -17.34 2.92
CA ARG A 233 1.89 -17.03 2.31
C ARG A 233 1.21 -15.91 3.11
N VAL A 234 1.07 -14.73 2.51
CA VAL A 234 0.55 -13.53 3.18
C VAL A 234 -0.76 -13.11 2.54
N ALA A 235 -1.83 -13.08 3.34
CA ALA A 235 -3.09 -12.52 2.88
C ALA A 235 -3.02 -10.99 2.82
N ASP A 236 -3.43 -10.39 1.71
CA ASP A 236 -3.61 -8.96 1.63
C ASP A 236 -4.95 -8.52 2.25
N LYS A 237 -5.27 -7.23 2.13
CA LYS A 237 -6.52 -6.64 2.64
C LYS A 237 -7.79 -7.10 1.91
N HIS A 238 -7.64 -7.74 0.75
CA HIS A 238 -8.72 -8.29 -0.09
C HIS A 238 -8.87 -9.81 0.10
N GLY A 239 -7.98 -10.45 0.88
CA GLY A 239 -7.97 -11.89 1.09
C GLY A 239 -7.19 -12.66 0.02
N GLU A 240 -6.54 -11.97 -0.93
CA GLU A 240 -5.65 -12.61 -1.89
C GLU A 240 -4.36 -13.02 -1.20
N ILE A 241 -3.87 -14.23 -1.51
CA ILE A 241 -2.66 -14.77 -0.91
C ILE A 241 -1.47 -14.50 -1.81
N HIS A 242 -0.48 -13.81 -1.25
CA HIS A 242 0.78 -13.48 -1.92
C HIS A 242 1.92 -14.29 -1.34
N ASP A 243 2.76 -14.84 -2.21
CA ASP A 243 3.96 -15.56 -1.82
C ASP A 243 5.14 -14.61 -1.67
N LEU A 244 5.66 -14.48 -0.45
CA LEU A 244 6.77 -13.62 -0.11
C LEU A 244 7.96 -14.47 0.37
N ARG A 245 9.13 -14.31 -0.24
CA ARG A 245 10.35 -14.97 0.27
C ARG A 245 10.76 -14.39 1.63
N TYR A 246 10.53 -13.10 1.83
CA TYR A 246 10.86 -12.32 3.03
C TYR A 246 10.07 -10.98 3.06
N PRO A 247 10.00 -10.27 4.20
CA PRO A 247 9.41 -8.93 4.24
C PRO A 247 10.10 -7.95 3.30
N HIS A 248 9.34 -7.14 2.57
CA HIS A 248 9.85 -6.24 1.52
C HIS A 248 10.32 -6.93 0.23
N ASP A 249 9.94 -8.19 -0.01
CA ASP A 249 10.19 -8.89 -1.27
C ASP A 249 9.76 -8.03 -2.48
N PRO A 250 10.67 -7.67 -3.40
CA PRO A 250 10.34 -6.86 -4.57
C PRO A 250 9.29 -7.47 -5.50
N LYS A 251 9.09 -8.80 -5.46
CA LYS A 251 8.08 -9.50 -6.26
C LYS A 251 6.66 -9.36 -5.69
N ALA A 252 6.53 -8.98 -4.42
CA ALA A 252 5.24 -8.81 -3.78
C ALA A 252 4.62 -7.44 -4.11
N PRO A 253 3.28 -7.33 -4.07
CA PRO A 253 2.60 -6.06 -4.32
C PRO A 253 3.11 -4.93 -3.42
N ALA A 254 3.17 -3.72 -3.96
CA ALA A 254 3.59 -2.53 -3.21
C ALA A 254 2.76 -2.32 -1.94
N ALA A 255 1.47 -2.66 -1.98
CA ALA A 255 0.56 -2.57 -0.85
C ALA A 255 1.01 -3.41 0.36
N GLU A 256 1.73 -4.51 0.13
CA GLU A 256 2.21 -5.44 1.17
C GLU A 256 3.62 -5.08 1.66
N THR A 257 4.41 -4.39 0.84
CA THR A 257 5.83 -4.11 1.14
C THR A 257 6.10 -2.68 1.59
N ILE A 258 5.33 -1.71 1.10
CA ILE A 258 5.53 -0.29 1.41
C ILE A 258 5.34 -0.01 2.89
N ASN A 259 6.23 0.77 3.48
CA ASN A 259 6.17 1.09 4.90
C ASN A 259 6.08 -0.16 5.79
N CYS A 260 6.47 -1.35 5.33
CA CYS A 260 6.46 -2.52 6.20
C CYS A 260 7.50 -2.36 7.33
N GLY A 261 7.26 -3.00 8.47
CA GLY A 261 8.20 -3.05 9.58
C GLY A 261 8.55 -4.47 10.01
N CYS A 262 7.98 -5.48 9.35
CA CYS A 262 8.24 -6.89 9.63
C CYS A 262 9.70 -7.24 9.32
N VAL A 263 10.18 -8.31 9.95
CA VAL A 263 11.55 -8.80 9.80
C VAL A 263 11.51 -10.32 9.64
N CYS A 264 12.37 -10.85 8.77
CA CYS A 264 12.62 -12.28 8.69
C CYS A 264 13.90 -12.60 9.47
N THR A 265 13.80 -13.49 10.47
CA THR A 265 14.92 -13.84 11.34
C THR A 265 15.29 -15.31 11.19
N PRO A 266 16.56 -15.68 11.37
CA PRO A 266 16.92 -17.09 11.49
C PRO A 266 16.35 -17.67 12.79
N THR A 267 16.11 -18.97 12.79
CA THR A 267 15.82 -19.79 13.96
C THR A 267 16.52 -21.13 13.78
N ALA A 268 17.14 -21.69 14.82
CA ALA A 268 17.73 -23.03 14.69
C ALA A 268 16.64 -24.09 14.63
N SER A 269 16.89 -25.19 13.92
CA SER A 269 16.02 -26.36 14.01
C SER A 269 16.10 -26.98 15.41
N GLY A 270 14.97 -27.34 16.00
CA GLY A 270 14.83 -27.73 17.41
C GLY A 270 14.48 -26.56 18.35
N PHE A 271 14.52 -25.30 17.87
CA PHE A 271 14.11 -24.12 18.64
C PHE A 271 12.68 -23.65 18.28
N GLU A 272 11.82 -24.56 17.82
CA GLU A 272 10.44 -24.22 17.38
C GLU A 272 9.49 -23.87 18.55
N GLY A 273 10.01 -23.89 19.79
CA GLY A 273 9.24 -23.92 21.03
C GLY A 273 9.29 -22.69 21.95
N ALA A 274 10.42 -22.00 22.16
CA ALA A 274 10.56 -21.23 23.41
C ALA A 274 11.52 -20.02 23.40
N SER A 275 11.25 -18.97 22.61
CA SER A 275 11.76 -17.63 22.98
C SER A 275 11.00 -16.44 22.39
N TYR A 276 9.67 -16.49 22.31
CA TYR A 276 8.87 -15.27 22.10
C TYR A 276 8.00 -15.00 23.32
N LYS A 277 8.29 -13.90 24.02
CA LYS A 277 7.38 -13.26 24.97
C LYS A 277 6.72 -12.10 24.24
N SER A 278 5.40 -12.18 24.03
CA SER A 278 4.63 -11.05 23.51
C SER A 278 4.89 -9.81 24.36
N LYS A 279 5.27 -8.68 23.75
CA LYS A 279 5.33 -7.37 24.43
C LYS A 279 3.94 -6.76 24.64
N VAL A 280 2.90 -7.39 24.09
CA VAL A 280 1.49 -7.03 24.31
C VAL A 280 0.93 -8.02 25.33
N GLY A 281 0.49 -7.53 26.48
CA GLY A 281 -0.17 -8.35 27.50
C GLY A 281 -1.54 -8.83 27.05
N LYS A 282 -2.08 -9.83 27.75
CA LYS A 282 -3.49 -10.22 27.63
C LYS A 282 -4.38 -9.05 28.10
N PRO A 283 -5.59 -8.86 27.54
CA PRO A 283 -6.63 -8.10 28.22
C PRO A 283 -6.86 -8.72 29.60
N GLY A 284 -6.62 -7.98 30.68
CA GLY A 284 -6.70 -8.49 32.06
C GLY A 284 -5.37 -8.87 32.74
N GLY A 285 -4.24 -8.71 32.05
CA GLY A 285 -2.90 -8.97 32.62
C GLY A 285 -2.33 -10.36 32.30
N GLY A 286 -0.99 -10.46 32.28
CA GLY A 286 -0.26 -11.68 31.90
C GLY A 286 0.25 -11.67 30.45
N GLN A 287 1.11 -12.64 30.11
CA GLN A 287 1.72 -12.78 28.78
C GLN A 287 1.06 -13.92 27.99
N TRP A 288 0.89 -13.72 26.69
CA TRP A 288 0.46 -14.77 25.77
C TRP A 288 1.57 -15.83 25.60
N SER A 289 1.20 -17.11 25.71
CA SER A 289 2.07 -18.24 25.39
C SER A 289 2.06 -18.54 23.88
N ASN A 290 3.08 -19.25 23.39
CA ASN A 290 3.16 -19.63 21.97
C ASN A 290 2.01 -20.54 21.52
N ALA A 291 1.50 -21.40 22.40
CA ALA A 291 0.34 -22.24 22.12
C ALA A 291 -0.94 -21.40 21.99
N GLU A 292 -1.12 -20.38 22.83
CA GLU A 292 -2.27 -19.48 22.79
C GLU A 292 -2.27 -18.60 21.54
N LEU A 293 -1.10 -18.09 21.12
CA LEU A 293 -0.98 -17.29 19.89
C LEU A 293 -1.24 -18.13 18.64
N ARG A 294 -0.75 -19.39 18.60
CA ARG A 294 -1.06 -20.34 17.53
C ARG A 294 -2.55 -20.67 17.50
N ALA A 295 -3.17 -20.91 18.64
CA ALA A 295 -4.61 -21.14 18.74
C ALA A 295 -5.43 -19.92 18.30
N GLN A 296 -4.99 -18.69 18.61
CA GLN A 296 -5.64 -17.46 18.13
C GLN A 296 -5.50 -17.28 16.62
N ALA A 297 -4.33 -17.54 16.05
CA ALA A 297 -4.11 -17.46 14.61
C ALA A 297 -4.96 -18.51 13.87
N LEU A 298 -5.06 -19.73 14.41
CA LEU A 298 -5.91 -20.81 13.89
C LEU A 298 -7.41 -20.53 14.08
N ALA A 299 -7.81 -19.94 15.20
CA ALA A 299 -9.20 -19.53 15.46
C ALA A 299 -9.60 -18.38 14.55
N TYR A 300 -8.72 -17.39 14.35
CA TYR A 300 -8.91 -16.32 13.36
C TYR A 300 -8.97 -16.87 11.94
N ALA A 301 -8.09 -17.81 11.59
CA ALA A 301 -8.13 -18.51 10.31
C ALA A 301 -9.47 -19.24 10.11
N SER A 302 -9.90 -20.03 11.09
CA SER A 302 -11.19 -20.75 11.09
C SER A 302 -12.40 -19.80 11.03
N GLU A 303 -12.42 -18.72 11.82
CA GLU A 303 -13.44 -17.67 11.82
C GLU A 303 -13.51 -16.93 10.47
N LYS A 304 -12.41 -16.93 9.70
CA LYS A 304 -12.33 -16.36 8.35
C LYS A 304 -12.41 -17.40 7.24
N GLY A 305 -12.72 -18.67 7.56
CA GLY A 305 -12.87 -19.75 6.57
C GLY A 305 -11.56 -20.21 5.92
N LEU A 306 -10.41 -19.92 6.53
CA LEU A 306 -9.08 -20.36 6.11
C LEU A 306 -8.78 -21.72 6.77
N SER A 307 -8.59 -22.77 5.95
CA SER A 307 -8.47 -24.16 6.46
C SER A 307 -7.16 -24.41 7.24
N PRO A 308 -7.17 -25.22 8.33
CA PRO A 308 -6.00 -25.46 9.20
C PRO A 308 -4.94 -26.44 8.64
N GLY A 309 -5.11 -26.95 7.42
CA GLY A 309 -4.18 -27.91 6.81
C GLY A 309 -3.03 -27.22 6.09
N TRP A 310 -1.80 -27.56 6.46
CA TRP A 310 -0.64 -27.32 5.61
C TRP A 310 -0.83 -28.10 4.29
N GLY A 311 -0.83 -27.38 3.16
CA GLY A 311 -1.04 -27.96 1.82
C GLY A 311 -2.47 -27.75 1.29
N LEU A 312 -2.55 -27.22 0.07
CA LEU A 312 -3.79 -27.07 -0.71
C LEU A 312 -4.50 -28.42 -0.95
N PRO A 313 -5.84 -28.49 -1.10
CA PRO A 313 -6.51 -29.70 -1.55
C PRO A 313 -6.14 -30.04 -3.01
N PRO A 314 -6.10 -31.34 -3.40
CA PRO A 314 -5.84 -31.74 -4.78
C PRO A 314 -6.90 -31.13 -5.71
N GLY A 315 -6.47 -30.34 -6.70
CA GLY A 315 -7.35 -29.67 -7.68
C GLY A 315 -7.47 -28.15 -7.56
N SER A 316 -6.70 -27.50 -6.69
CA SER A 316 -6.70 -26.03 -6.54
C SER A 316 -5.58 -25.31 -7.30
N VAL A 317 -5.33 -25.75 -8.55
CA VAL A 317 -4.98 -24.77 -9.58
C VAL A 317 -6.31 -24.15 -10.01
N ARG A 318 -6.74 -23.08 -9.33
CA ARG A 318 -7.79 -22.23 -9.88
C ARG A 318 -7.09 -21.11 -10.65
N GLU A 319 -7.40 -21.08 -11.94
CA GLU A 319 -6.97 -20.10 -12.92
C GLU A 319 -7.06 -18.67 -12.39
N ALA A 320 -6.14 -17.82 -12.87
CA ALA A 320 -6.01 -16.41 -12.54
C ALA A 320 -7.38 -15.74 -12.31
N ASN A 321 -7.58 -15.07 -11.17
CA ASN A 321 -8.77 -14.26 -10.92
C ASN A 321 -8.86 -13.22 -12.02
N PRO A 322 -9.79 -13.36 -12.98
CA PRO A 322 -9.67 -12.59 -14.18
C PRO A 322 -10.22 -11.17 -13.96
N TYR A 323 -10.85 -10.87 -12.82
CA TYR A 323 -11.63 -9.63 -12.64
C TYR A 323 -10.87 -8.43 -12.05
N HIS A 324 -9.57 -8.50 -11.75
CA HIS A 324 -8.78 -7.35 -11.25
C HIS A 324 -7.41 -7.20 -11.92
N GLY A 325 -7.13 -5.99 -12.41
CA GLY A 325 -5.87 -5.61 -13.03
C GLY A 325 -4.89 -5.01 -12.02
N PRO A 326 -3.60 -4.94 -12.36
CA PRO A 326 -2.53 -4.45 -11.48
C PRO A 326 -2.65 -2.96 -11.08
N ASP A 327 -3.58 -2.20 -11.67
CA ASP A 327 -3.91 -0.81 -11.35
C ASP A 327 -5.13 -0.65 -10.42
N GLY A 328 -5.73 -1.77 -9.97
CA GLY A 328 -6.94 -1.78 -9.15
C GLY A 328 -8.24 -1.60 -9.94
N ARG A 329 -8.20 -1.64 -11.28
CA ARG A 329 -9.40 -1.63 -12.13
C ARG A 329 -9.91 -3.05 -12.39
N PHE A 330 -11.20 -3.19 -12.68
CA PHE A 330 -11.82 -4.50 -12.93
C PHE A 330 -11.42 -5.07 -14.32
N THR A 331 -10.74 -6.23 -14.40
CA THR A 331 -10.22 -6.78 -15.67
C THR A 331 -10.84 -8.10 -16.17
N GLY A 332 -12.09 -8.44 -15.85
CA GLY A 332 -12.67 -9.75 -16.27
C GLY A 332 -12.99 -9.92 -17.76
N PRO A 333 -13.02 -11.17 -18.31
CA PRO A 333 -13.83 -11.55 -19.45
C PRO A 333 -15.28 -11.46 -19.00
N GLY A 334 -15.78 -10.23 -18.96
CA GLY A 334 -17.16 -9.98 -18.59
C GLY A 334 -18.08 -10.60 -19.64
N GLY A 335 -19.22 -11.08 -19.16
CA GLY A 335 -20.27 -11.58 -20.01
C GLY A 335 -20.94 -10.48 -20.85
N SER A 336 -22.19 -10.77 -21.23
CA SER A 336 -23.06 -9.92 -22.05
C SER A 336 -23.25 -8.51 -21.49
N VAL A 337 -23.54 -7.55 -22.37
CA VAL A 337 -23.88 -6.16 -22.02
C VAL A 337 -25.14 -6.13 -21.12
N HIS A 338 -25.05 -5.46 -19.97
CA HIS A 338 -26.12 -5.44 -18.95
C HIS A 338 -27.06 -4.23 -19.12
N ALA A 339 -26.60 -3.14 -19.73
CA ALA A 339 -27.40 -1.99 -20.10
C ALA A 339 -26.87 -1.30 -21.38
N VAL A 340 -27.77 -0.74 -22.18
CA VAL A 340 -27.45 0.05 -23.39
C VAL A 340 -28.04 1.44 -23.22
N LEU A 341 -27.24 2.46 -23.46
CA LEU A 341 -27.57 3.88 -23.44
C LEU A 341 -27.20 4.50 -24.79
N THR A 342 -27.92 5.55 -25.15
CA THR A 342 -27.65 6.44 -26.29
C THR A 342 -26.65 7.54 -25.94
N GLY A 343 -26.50 7.87 -24.65
CA GLY A 343 -25.66 8.96 -24.17
C GLY A 343 -26.38 10.32 -24.12
N ASN A 344 -27.61 10.40 -24.64
CA ASN A 344 -28.42 11.63 -24.67
C ASN A 344 -29.53 11.67 -23.62
N GLU A 345 -29.61 10.70 -22.71
CA GLU A 345 -30.70 10.55 -21.74
C GLU A 345 -30.86 11.73 -20.77
N LEU A 346 -29.78 12.48 -20.54
CA LEU A 346 -29.77 13.67 -19.69
C LEU A 346 -29.80 14.98 -20.49
N GLY A 347 -29.79 14.92 -21.83
CA GLY A 347 -29.64 16.07 -22.73
C GLY A 347 -28.19 16.52 -22.95
N ALA A 348 -28.02 17.52 -23.82
CA ALA A 348 -26.74 18.17 -24.09
C ALA A 348 -26.51 19.32 -23.09
N HIS A 349 -25.37 19.30 -22.39
CA HIS A 349 -25.04 20.29 -21.35
C HIS A 349 -23.58 20.75 -21.52
N ALA A 350 -23.35 22.06 -21.48
CA ALA A 350 -22.04 22.68 -21.73
C ALA A 350 -21.01 22.50 -20.59
N GLY A 351 -21.27 21.64 -19.59
CA GLY A 351 -20.33 21.37 -18.51
C GLY A 351 -20.80 20.37 -17.46
N THR A 352 -19.84 19.67 -16.85
CA THR A 352 -20.05 18.58 -15.88
C THR A 352 -20.85 19.01 -14.63
N LYS A 353 -20.78 20.29 -14.24
CA LYS A 353 -21.55 20.84 -13.10
C LYS A 353 -23.06 20.88 -13.39
N VAL A 354 -23.45 21.24 -14.61
CA VAL A 354 -24.86 21.29 -15.03
C VAL A 354 -25.37 19.88 -15.30
N LEU A 355 -24.55 19.05 -15.97
CA LEU A 355 -24.87 17.64 -16.20
C LEU A 355 -25.08 16.87 -14.90
N ARG A 356 -24.25 17.10 -13.87
CA ARG A 356 -24.43 16.49 -12.53
C ARG A 356 -25.79 16.85 -11.93
N LYS A 357 -26.21 18.11 -12.02
CA LYS A 357 -27.53 18.54 -11.54
C LYS A 357 -28.67 17.85 -12.29
N ALA A 358 -28.52 17.67 -13.61
CA ALA A 358 -29.50 16.93 -14.42
C ALA A 358 -29.56 15.44 -14.02
N ALA A 359 -28.41 14.78 -13.82
CA ALA A 359 -28.33 13.40 -13.34
C ALA A 359 -28.95 13.24 -11.94
N GLU A 360 -28.69 14.18 -11.04
CA GLU A 360 -29.28 14.24 -9.70
C GLU A 360 -30.81 14.39 -9.73
N ALA A 361 -31.33 15.26 -10.61
CA ALA A 361 -32.77 15.45 -10.79
C ALA A 361 -33.44 14.19 -11.37
N HIS A 362 -32.84 13.61 -12.41
CA HIS A 362 -33.31 12.35 -13.01
C HIS A 362 -33.31 11.21 -11.98
N ALA A 363 -32.23 11.05 -11.22
CA ALA A 363 -32.15 10.02 -10.19
C ALA A 363 -33.26 10.18 -9.13
N LYS A 364 -33.49 11.40 -8.65
CA LYS A 364 -34.58 11.72 -7.70
C LYS A 364 -35.96 11.33 -8.22
N GLN A 365 -36.24 11.61 -9.49
CA GLN A 365 -37.56 11.36 -10.07
C GLN A 365 -37.78 9.87 -10.36
N HIS A 366 -36.75 9.15 -10.81
CA HIS A 366 -36.95 7.82 -11.39
C HIS A 366 -36.62 6.65 -10.47
N PHE A 367 -35.60 6.75 -9.60
CA PHE A 367 -35.09 5.56 -8.91
C PHE A 367 -34.53 5.75 -7.50
N VAL A 368 -34.29 6.97 -7.03
CA VAL A 368 -33.96 7.21 -5.61
C VAL A 368 -35.16 6.85 -4.74
N GLY A 369 -34.91 6.11 -3.65
CA GLY A 369 -35.93 5.61 -2.74
C GLY A 369 -36.47 4.22 -3.09
N LYS A 370 -36.23 3.74 -4.31
CA LYS A 370 -36.64 2.40 -4.77
C LYS A 370 -35.60 1.33 -4.40
N THR A 371 -36.07 0.09 -4.30
CA THR A 371 -35.25 -1.10 -4.05
C THR A 371 -35.26 -1.99 -5.28
N TYR A 372 -34.10 -2.51 -5.66
CA TYR A 372 -33.90 -3.38 -6.82
C TYR A 372 -33.28 -4.69 -6.37
N THR A 373 -33.92 -5.81 -6.71
CA THR A 373 -33.35 -7.13 -6.45
C THR A 373 -32.36 -7.50 -7.55
N ASN A 374 -31.12 -7.81 -7.18
CA ASN A 374 -30.12 -8.32 -8.11
C ASN A 374 -30.44 -9.78 -8.45
N THR A 375 -30.53 -10.10 -9.73
CA THR A 375 -30.90 -11.45 -10.22
C THR A 375 -29.78 -12.48 -10.10
N ASN A 376 -28.52 -12.04 -9.93
CA ASN A 376 -27.37 -12.92 -9.79
C ASN A 376 -27.11 -13.29 -8.31
N SER A 377 -27.26 -12.35 -7.37
CA SER A 377 -27.08 -12.60 -5.93
C SER A 377 -28.38 -12.79 -5.13
N GLY A 378 -29.51 -12.32 -5.64
CA GLY A 378 -30.78 -12.25 -4.90
C GLY A 378 -30.87 -11.06 -3.93
N HIS A 379 -29.86 -10.19 -3.86
CA HIS A 379 -29.79 -9.12 -2.86
C HIS A 379 -30.75 -7.96 -3.19
N ALA A 380 -31.46 -7.44 -2.18
CA ALA A 380 -32.38 -6.32 -2.32
C ALA A 380 -31.66 -4.98 -2.06
N ILE A 381 -31.31 -4.26 -3.13
CA ILE A 381 -30.46 -3.06 -3.08
C ILE A 381 -31.30 -1.79 -3.17
N LYS A 382 -31.34 -1.00 -2.10
CA LYS A 382 -32.02 0.29 -2.03
C LYS A 382 -31.12 1.42 -2.52
N VAL A 383 -31.64 2.24 -3.44
CA VAL A 383 -30.94 3.45 -3.88
C VAL A 383 -31.30 4.61 -2.96
N THR A 384 -30.32 5.14 -2.24
CA THR A 384 -30.53 6.30 -1.35
C THR A 384 -30.08 7.60 -2.00
N TRP A 385 -30.68 8.72 -1.60
CA TRP A 385 -30.25 10.04 -2.06
C TRP A 385 -28.78 10.33 -1.72
N GLN A 386 -28.33 9.88 -0.55
CA GLN A 386 -26.95 10.04 -0.12
C GLN A 386 -25.98 9.18 -0.94
N GLY A 387 -26.35 7.95 -1.29
CA GLY A 387 -25.58 7.09 -2.20
C GLY A 387 -25.44 7.69 -3.59
N MET A 388 -26.51 8.28 -4.12
CA MET A 388 -26.44 8.98 -5.42
C MET A 388 -25.54 10.21 -5.39
N LYS A 389 -25.63 11.05 -4.35
CA LYS A 389 -24.72 12.20 -4.20
C LYS A 389 -23.26 11.77 -4.09
N HIS A 390 -23.00 10.68 -3.38
CA HIS A 390 -21.63 10.17 -3.22
C HIS A 390 -21.08 9.64 -4.56
N SER A 391 -21.89 8.89 -5.30
CA SER A 391 -21.53 8.34 -6.60
C SER A 391 -21.29 9.37 -7.71
N LEU A 392 -21.92 10.55 -7.63
CA LEU A 392 -21.80 11.60 -8.65
C LEU A 392 -20.73 12.66 -8.30
N SER A 393 -20.11 12.56 -7.12
CA SER A 393 -19.11 13.52 -6.65
C SER A 393 -17.75 13.25 -7.30
N GLY A 394 -17.20 14.24 -8.02
CA GLY A 394 -15.87 14.15 -8.62
C GLY A 394 -15.78 13.28 -9.88
N THR A 395 -16.91 12.83 -10.43
CA THR A 395 -16.97 12.01 -11.64
C THR A 395 -16.87 12.84 -12.93
N ASN A 396 -16.35 12.20 -13.99
CA ASN A 396 -16.26 12.77 -15.34
C ASN A 396 -17.60 12.66 -16.11
N ASP A 397 -17.70 13.27 -17.29
CA ASP A 397 -18.95 13.35 -18.08
C ASP A 397 -19.56 11.96 -18.41
N PRO A 398 -18.80 10.96 -18.91
CA PRO A 398 -19.32 9.61 -19.15
C PRO A 398 -19.85 8.92 -17.89
N GLU A 399 -19.14 9.02 -16.77
CA GLU A 399 -19.56 8.45 -15.48
C GLU A 399 -20.89 9.02 -14.99
N ILE A 400 -21.11 10.33 -15.20
CA ILE A 400 -22.37 10.99 -14.84
C ILE A 400 -23.51 10.45 -15.72
N ARG A 401 -23.30 10.27 -17.03
CA ARG A 401 -24.32 9.76 -17.96
C ARG A 401 -24.69 8.30 -17.68
N LEU A 402 -23.71 7.47 -17.34
CA LEU A 402 -23.92 6.05 -16.99
C LEU A 402 -24.81 5.86 -15.76
N SER A 403 -24.92 6.86 -14.87
CA SER A 403 -25.77 6.78 -13.68
C SER A 403 -27.26 6.57 -13.99
N VAL A 404 -27.71 6.92 -15.19
CA VAL A 404 -29.09 6.66 -15.67
C VAL A 404 -29.37 5.16 -15.77
N ALA A 405 -28.36 4.35 -16.09
CA ALA A 405 -28.48 2.90 -16.18
C ALA A 405 -28.46 2.19 -14.81
N LEU A 406 -28.29 2.92 -13.69
CA LEU A 406 -28.12 2.32 -12.37
C LEU A 406 -29.17 1.26 -12.03
N PRO A 407 -30.49 1.46 -12.26
CA PRO A 407 -31.49 0.42 -11.99
C PRO A 407 -31.20 -0.91 -12.70
N LYS A 408 -30.91 -0.84 -14.01
CA LYS A 408 -30.60 -2.04 -14.81
C LYS A 408 -29.29 -2.68 -14.36
N MET A 409 -28.29 -1.86 -14.01
CA MET A 409 -27.04 -2.36 -13.46
C MET A 409 -27.25 -3.07 -12.13
N LEU A 410 -28.01 -2.49 -11.18
CA LEU A 410 -28.28 -3.13 -9.89
C LEU A 410 -29.03 -4.45 -10.04
N GLN A 411 -29.95 -4.55 -11.00
CA GLN A 411 -30.70 -5.79 -11.25
C GLN A 411 -29.89 -6.90 -11.93
N LYS A 412 -28.96 -6.53 -12.82
CA LYS A 412 -28.29 -7.49 -13.72
C LYS A 412 -26.79 -7.65 -13.51
N ALA A 413 -26.15 -6.76 -12.74
CA ALA A 413 -24.71 -6.82 -12.51
C ALA A 413 -24.32 -8.17 -11.91
N GLN A 414 -23.19 -8.71 -12.37
CA GLN A 414 -22.61 -9.91 -11.82
C GLN A 414 -22.13 -9.61 -10.40
N TYR A 415 -22.55 -10.41 -9.43
CA TYR A 415 -22.05 -10.32 -8.07
C TYR A 415 -20.63 -10.88 -8.02
N ILE A 416 -19.70 -10.10 -7.50
CA ILE A 416 -18.27 -10.44 -7.43
C ILE A 416 -17.90 -10.97 -6.05
N GLY A 417 -18.51 -10.41 -5.00
CA GLY A 417 -18.27 -10.85 -3.63
C GLY A 417 -18.62 -9.78 -2.58
N ALA A 418 -18.40 -10.11 -1.31
CA ALA A 418 -18.54 -9.18 -0.19
C ALA A 418 -17.19 -8.96 0.50
N ARG A 419 -16.99 -7.76 1.04
CA ARG A 419 -15.85 -7.43 1.91
C ARG A 419 -16.32 -6.86 3.24
N ALA A 420 -15.51 -7.06 4.26
CA ALA A 420 -15.81 -6.54 5.59
C ALA A 420 -15.78 -4.99 5.60
N PRO A 421 -16.69 -4.34 6.34
CA PRO A 421 -16.72 -2.89 6.50
C PRO A 421 -15.50 -2.41 7.28
N THR A 422 -14.92 -1.28 6.87
CA THR A 422 -13.86 -0.63 7.66
C THR A 422 -14.43 -0.08 8.97
N GLU A 423 -13.57 0.26 9.93
CA GLU A 423 -13.99 0.80 11.23
C GLU A 423 -14.91 2.04 11.13
N LYS A 424 -14.65 2.91 10.15
CA LYS A 424 -15.51 4.07 9.86
C LYS A 424 -16.91 3.65 9.38
N HIS A 425 -17.01 2.56 8.64
CA HIS A 425 -18.28 2.03 8.12
C HIS A 425 -19.04 1.26 9.21
N ARG A 426 -18.32 0.49 10.06
CA ARG A 426 -18.90 -0.18 11.24
C ARG A 426 -19.52 0.80 12.22
N LYS A 427 -18.81 1.90 12.54
CA LYS A 427 -19.36 3.01 13.36
C LYS A 427 -20.62 3.65 12.77
N ARG A 428 -20.89 3.44 11.48
CA ARG A 428 -22.08 3.92 10.76
C ARG A 428 -23.13 2.82 10.57
N GLY A 429 -22.97 1.67 11.22
CA GLY A 429 -23.91 0.54 11.17
C GLY A 429 -23.83 -0.33 9.92
N VAL A 430 -22.76 -0.24 9.14
CA VAL A 430 -22.53 -1.12 7.97
C VAL A 430 -21.87 -2.42 8.45
N ILE A 431 -22.42 -3.55 8.01
CA ILE A 431 -22.00 -4.91 8.41
C ILE A 431 -21.30 -5.67 7.27
N ALA A 432 -21.60 -5.35 6.00
CA ALA A 432 -20.90 -5.87 4.83
C ALA A 432 -20.88 -4.82 3.70
N MET A 433 -19.90 -4.91 2.81
CA MET A 433 -19.85 -4.11 1.58
C MET A 433 -19.83 -5.08 0.39
N HIS A 434 -20.87 -5.10 -0.41
CA HIS A 434 -21.00 -6.02 -1.55
C HIS A 434 -20.52 -5.34 -2.83
N GLU A 435 -19.85 -6.10 -3.68
CA GLU A 435 -19.28 -5.63 -4.93
C GLU A 435 -19.91 -6.37 -6.12
N TYR A 436 -20.29 -5.60 -7.12
CA TYR A 436 -20.92 -6.08 -8.34
C TYR A 436 -20.19 -5.49 -9.55
N LEU A 437 -20.19 -6.20 -10.68
CA LEU A 437 -19.63 -5.72 -11.93
C LEU A 437 -20.72 -5.68 -13.00
N ALA A 438 -20.98 -4.49 -13.52
CA ALA A 438 -21.83 -4.26 -14.67
C ALA A 438 -21.01 -3.93 -15.92
N ARG A 439 -21.60 -4.21 -17.08
CA ARG A 439 -21.14 -3.71 -18.37
C ARG A 439 -22.23 -2.86 -19.00
N VAL A 440 -21.87 -1.65 -19.41
CA VAL A 440 -22.79 -0.70 -20.04
C VAL A 440 -22.22 -0.27 -21.37
N SER A 441 -23.05 -0.26 -22.40
CA SER A 441 -22.70 0.35 -23.69
C SER A 441 -23.37 1.71 -23.77
N MET A 442 -22.66 2.75 -24.18
CA MET A 442 -23.19 4.09 -24.40
C MET A 442 -22.70 4.58 -25.77
N GLY A 443 -23.58 4.56 -26.77
CA GLY A 443 -23.17 4.66 -28.17
C GLY A 443 -22.25 3.50 -28.57
N ASP A 444 -21.14 3.81 -29.26
CA ASP A 444 -20.10 2.83 -29.64
C ASP A 444 -19.10 2.52 -28.51
N GLU A 445 -19.26 3.15 -27.34
CA GLU A 445 -18.35 2.99 -26.21
C GLU A 445 -18.86 1.95 -25.21
N HIS A 446 -17.96 1.06 -24.77
CA HIS A 446 -18.27 0.05 -23.76
C HIS A 446 -17.54 0.35 -22.44
N PHE A 447 -18.28 0.23 -21.34
CA PHE A 447 -17.81 0.55 -19.99
C PHE A 447 -17.96 -0.64 -19.05
N LYS A 448 -16.96 -0.86 -18.20
CA LYS A 448 -17.04 -1.70 -17.01
C LYS A 448 -17.34 -0.82 -15.81
N VAL A 449 -18.37 -1.17 -15.04
CA VAL A 449 -18.84 -0.40 -13.89
C VAL A 449 -18.84 -1.30 -12.67
N GLY A 450 -17.87 -1.12 -11.77
CA GLY A 450 -17.87 -1.75 -10.47
C GLY A 450 -18.81 -1.01 -9.53
N ILE A 451 -19.74 -1.70 -8.88
CA ILE A 451 -20.75 -1.13 -8.00
C ILE A 451 -20.51 -1.64 -6.58
N VAL A 452 -20.53 -0.74 -5.61
CA VAL A 452 -20.40 -1.07 -4.19
C VAL A 452 -21.69 -0.72 -3.45
N THR A 453 -22.28 -1.71 -2.78
CA THR A 453 -23.41 -1.53 -1.84
C THR A 453 -22.95 -1.80 -0.41
N HIS A 454 -23.66 -1.26 0.56
CA HIS A 454 -23.42 -1.44 1.99
C HIS A 454 -24.62 -2.13 2.62
N GLU A 455 -24.42 -3.33 3.17
CA GLU A 455 -25.40 -3.99 4.02
C GLU A 455 -25.36 -3.37 5.42
N ARG A 456 -26.53 -3.08 5.98
CA ARG A 456 -26.68 -2.54 7.34
C ARG A 456 -27.29 -3.57 8.28
N GLY A 457 -27.15 -3.34 9.58
CA GLY A 457 -27.66 -4.25 10.62
C GLY A 457 -29.18 -4.49 10.64
N ASP A 458 -29.94 -3.72 9.84
CA ASP A 458 -31.37 -3.92 9.59
C ASP A 458 -31.65 -4.89 8.42
N GLY A 459 -30.59 -5.48 7.82
CA GLY A 459 -30.67 -6.40 6.69
C GLY A 459 -30.88 -5.72 5.33
N HIS A 460 -30.86 -4.37 5.27
CA HIS A 460 -31.04 -3.63 4.03
C HIS A 460 -29.70 -3.24 3.38
N GLU A 461 -29.54 -3.57 2.10
CA GLU A 461 -28.39 -3.14 1.30
C GLU A 461 -28.63 -1.79 0.65
N HIS A 462 -27.68 -0.88 0.80
CA HIS A 462 -27.77 0.48 0.30
C HIS A 462 -26.69 0.73 -0.76
N TYR A 463 -27.08 1.20 -1.94
CA TYR A 463 -26.11 1.64 -2.95
C TYR A 463 -25.23 2.78 -2.41
N ASN A 464 -23.91 2.71 -2.63
CA ASN A 464 -22.95 3.70 -2.14
C ASN A 464 -22.19 4.43 -3.27
N HIS A 465 -21.49 3.73 -4.15
CA HIS A 465 -20.79 4.35 -5.28
C HIS A 465 -20.48 3.33 -6.39
N ALA A 466 -20.16 3.86 -7.58
CA ALA A 466 -19.68 3.08 -8.71
C ALA A 466 -18.31 3.57 -9.18
N ILE A 467 -17.44 2.65 -9.60
CA ILE A 467 -16.13 2.89 -10.18
C ILE A 467 -16.21 2.48 -11.65
N VAL A 468 -15.97 3.42 -12.56
CA VAL A 468 -16.11 3.18 -14.01
C VAL A 468 -14.73 3.09 -14.66
N ALA A 469 -14.57 2.09 -15.53
CA ALA A 469 -13.42 1.95 -16.41
C ALA A 469 -13.90 1.80 -17.86
N LYS A 470 -13.36 2.63 -18.77
CA LYS A 470 -13.61 2.53 -20.21
C LYS A 470 -12.89 1.30 -20.78
N VAL A 471 -13.58 0.51 -21.60
CA VAL A 471 -13.04 -0.70 -22.24
C VAL A 471 -12.80 -0.37 -23.71
N ARG A 472 -11.59 -0.64 -24.23
CA ARG A 472 -11.35 -0.58 -25.67
C ARG A 472 -12.07 -1.77 -26.35
N PRO A 473 -12.69 -1.58 -27.52
CA PRO A 473 -13.30 -2.69 -28.24
C PRO A 473 -12.24 -3.77 -28.50
N VAL A 474 -12.62 -5.03 -28.29
CA VAL A 474 -11.82 -6.17 -28.72
C VAL A 474 -11.98 -6.24 -30.24
N ASN A 475 -10.90 -6.02 -30.99
CA ASN A 475 -10.89 -6.32 -32.42
C ASN A 475 -11.18 -7.81 -32.60
N SER A 476 -12.40 -8.16 -32.97
CA SER A 476 -12.72 -9.45 -33.56
C SER A 476 -12.21 -9.43 -35.00
N GLY A 477 -11.04 -9.99 -35.24
CA GLY A 477 -10.56 -10.20 -36.60
C GLY A 477 -9.11 -10.68 -36.69
N GLY A 478 -8.92 -11.94 -37.08
CA GLY A 478 -7.72 -12.40 -37.78
C GLY A 478 -7.11 -13.69 -37.26
N GLY A 479 -7.48 -14.83 -37.87
CA GLY A 479 -6.79 -16.11 -37.76
C GLY A 479 -7.71 -17.26 -37.44
#